data_AF-A0A2N9P7F4-F1
#
_entry.id   AF-A0A2N9P7F4-F1
#
_cell.length_a   1.000
_cell.length_b   1.000
_cell.length_c   1.000
_cell.angle_alpha   90.00
_cell.angle_beta   90.00
_cell.angle_gamma   90.00
#
_symmetry.space_group_name_H-M   'P 1'
#
loop_
_entity.id
_entity.type
_entity.pdbx_description
1 polymer ?
#
loop_
_entity_poly.entity_id
_entity_poly.type
_entity_poly.pdbx_seq_one_letter_code
_entity_poly.pdbx_strand_id
1 'polypeptide(L)'
;MNMGLDIVIYKNDAREVLEIKEKVHKEIYRGKIDLSEMILLPMLSDYYKTNVFYDSKDIQKLIVELSSISSNMDFFIKNEINQIIEKISAPDISKIHIAGD
;
A
#
# COMPACT_ATOMS: atom_id res chain seq x y z
N MET A 1 -11.68 -3.27 16.42
CA MET A 1 -11.71 -3.46 14.96
C MET A 1 -10.83 -2.35 14.42
N ASN A 2 -9.69 -2.71 13.85
CA ASN A 2 -8.76 -1.75 13.26
C ASN A 2 -9.21 -1.56 11.81
N MET A 3 -9.87 -0.45 11.51
CA MET A 3 -10.42 -0.16 10.18
C MET A 3 -9.28 0.19 9.19
N GLY A 4 -8.54 -0.80 8.70
CA GLY A 4 -7.36 -0.62 7.85
C GLY A 4 -7.45 -1.30 6.49
N LEU A 5 -6.32 -1.36 5.78
CA LEU A 5 -6.13 -2.27 4.65
C LEU A 5 -5.13 -3.36 5.04
N ASP A 6 -5.55 -4.61 4.98
CA ASP A 6 -4.65 -5.75 5.08
C ASP A 6 -3.89 -5.94 3.77
N ILE A 7 -2.58 -6.15 3.89
CA ILE A 7 -1.69 -6.54 2.79
C ILE A 7 -1.20 -7.95 3.08
N VAL A 8 -1.69 -8.92 2.32
CA VAL A 8 -1.18 -10.29 2.33
C VAL A 8 -0.07 -10.40 1.29
N ILE A 9 1.14 -10.69 1.75
CA ILE A 9 2.33 -10.88 0.93
C ILE A 9 2.55 -12.37 0.69
N TYR A 10 2.63 -12.78 -0.58
CA TYR A 10 2.91 -14.16 -0.99
C TYR A 10 4.38 -14.29 -1.40
N LYS A 11 5.16 -14.95 -0.54
CA LYS A 11 6.61 -15.13 -0.69
C LYS A 11 6.95 -16.60 -0.61
N ASN A 12 7.33 -17.20 -1.74
CA ASN A 12 7.47 -18.66 -1.89
C ASN A 12 6.23 -19.40 -1.35
N ASP A 13 6.42 -20.35 -0.42
CA ASP A 13 5.35 -21.11 0.24
C ASP A 13 4.81 -20.44 1.53
N ALA A 14 5.28 -19.23 1.85
CA ALA A 14 4.88 -18.48 3.04
C ALA A 14 3.96 -17.30 2.72
N ARG A 15 3.21 -16.89 3.73
CA ARG A 15 2.38 -15.66 3.70
C ARG A 15 2.70 -14.81 4.91
N GLU A 16 2.88 -13.51 4.66
CA GLU A 16 3.00 -12.49 5.71
C GLU A 16 1.81 -11.54 5.57
N VAL A 17 1.30 -11.04 6.70
CA VAL A 17 0.23 -10.04 6.72
C VAL A 17 0.73 -8.81 7.44
N LEU A 18 0.51 -7.65 6.84
CA LEU A 18 0.73 -6.35 7.46
C LEU A 18 -0.44 -5.43 7.15
N GLU A 19 -0.60 -4.36 7.94
CA GLU A 19 -1.75 -3.45 7.85
C GLU A 19 -1.29 -2.06 7.40
N ILE A 20 -1.99 -1.46 6.44
CA ILE A 20 -2.04 0.01 6.29
C ILE A 20 -3.08 0.52 7.28
N LYS A 21 -2.63 1.17 8.35
CA LYS A 21 -3.55 1.69 9.36
C LYS A 21 -4.49 2.73 8.78
N GLU A 22 -5.70 2.80 9.33
CA GLU A 22 -6.73 3.78 8.97
C GLU A 22 -6.20 5.22 8.86
N LYS A 23 -5.36 5.61 9.83
CA LYS A 23 -4.80 6.97 9.88
C LYS A 23 -3.90 7.27 8.69
N VAL A 24 -3.08 6.30 8.27
CA VAL A 24 -2.21 6.44 7.09
C VAL A 24 -3.07 6.51 5.83
N HIS A 25 -4.02 5.59 5.70
CA HIS A 25 -4.96 5.57 4.58
C HIS A 25 -5.68 6.93 4.43
N LYS A 26 -6.26 7.44 5.52
CA LYS A 26 -6.95 8.74 5.52
C LYS A 26 -6.05 9.90 5.10
N GLU A 27 -4.79 9.92 5.53
CA GLU A 27 -3.87 10.99 5.14
C GLU A 27 -3.45 10.91 3.66
N ILE A 28 -3.31 9.69 3.10
CA ILE A 28 -3.08 9.51 1.65
C ILE A 28 -4.22 10.14 0.84
N TYR A 29 -5.47 9.88 1.24
CA TYR A 29 -6.67 10.28 0.48
C TYR A 29 -7.33 11.58 0.96
N ARG A 30 -6.67 12.39 1.81
CA ARG A 30 -7.21 13.66 2.32
C ARG A 30 -7.24 14.80 1.28
N GLY A 31 -6.87 14.53 0.03
CA GLY A 31 -6.89 15.51 -1.07
C GLY A 31 -5.73 16.51 -1.05
N LYS A 32 -4.68 16.29 -0.24
CA LYS A 32 -3.46 17.11 -0.23
C LYS A 32 -2.41 16.65 -1.25
N ILE A 33 -2.60 15.48 -1.81
CA ILE A 33 -1.66 14.81 -2.71
C ILE A 33 -2.34 14.67 -4.05
N ASP A 34 -1.66 15.09 -5.11
CA ASP A 34 -2.12 14.86 -6.46
C ASP A 34 -1.88 13.38 -6.82
N LEU A 35 -2.98 12.65 -7.01
CA LEU A 35 -2.97 11.24 -7.40
C LEU A 35 -3.30 11.05 -8.89
N SER A 36 -3.38 12.13 -9.68
CA SER A 36 -3.85 12.08 -11.07
C SER A 36 -2.96 11.27 -12.01
N GLU A 37 -1.66 11.18 -11.70
CA GLU A 37 -0.70 10.38 -12.46
C GLU A 37 -0.56 8.94 -11.94
N MET A 38 -1.26 8.58 -10.86
CA MET A 38 -1.18 7.27 -10.22
C MET A 38 -2.28 6.35 -10.75
N ILE A 39 -1.95 5.08 -10.92
CA ILE A 39 -2.84 4.07 -11.48
C ILE A 39 -3.33 3.14 -10.39
N LEU A 40 -2.45 2.72 -9.48
CA LEU A 40 -2.77 1.67 -8.50
C LEU A 40 -3.31 2.24 -7.19
N LEU A 41 -2.72 3.31 -6.67
CA LEU A 41 -3.18 3.95 -5.43
C LEU A 41 -4.66 4.37 -5.46
N PRO A 42 -5.21 4.95 -6.55
CA PRO A 42 -6.64 5.25 -6.61
C PRO A 42 -7.54 4.02 -6.43
N MET A 43 -7.07 2.81 -6.72
CA MET A 43 -7.83 1.57 -6.50
C MET A 43 -7.96 1.21 -5.01
N LEU A 44 -7.15 1.83 -4.15
CA LEU A 44 -7.12 1.59 -2.70
C LEU A 44 -7.83 2.71 -1.92
N SER A 45 -8.50 3.66 -2.58
CA SER A 45 -9.06 4.85 -1.94
C SER A 45 -10.26 4.58 -1.04
N ASP A 46 -11.04 3.54 -1.35
CA ASP A 46 -12.23 3.13 -0.59
C ASP A 46 -11.90 1.82 0.13
N TYR A 47 -11.55 1.91 1.40
CA TYR A 47 -11.08 0.73 2.12
C TYR A 47 -12.18 -0.34 2.22
N TYR A 48 -13.46 0.04 2.39
CA TYR A 48 -14.60 -0.90 2.44
C TYR A 48 -14.82 -1.68 1.14
N LYS A 49 -14.24 -1.23 0.01
CA LYS A 49 -14.38 -1.87 -1.29
C LYS A 49 -13.07 -2.41 -1.84
N THR A 50 -11.96 -2.15 -1.16
CA THR A 50 -10.64 -2.53 -1.63
C THR A 50 -10.53 -4.05 -1.57
N ASN A 51 -10.27 -4.66 -2.72
CA ASN A 51 -10.02 -6.08 -2.87
C ASN A 51 -9.25 -6.32 -4.18
N VAL A 52 -7.93 -6.14 -4.13
CA VAL A 52 -7.07 -6.12 -5.33
C VAL A 52 -5.88 -7.05 -5.20
N PHE A 53 -5.49 -7.64 -6.32
CA PHE A 53 -4.31 -8.47 -6.41
C PHE A 53 -3.28 -7.83 -7.32
N TYR A 54 -2.05 -7.70 -6.86
CA TYR A 54 -0.94 -7.16 -7.65
C TYR A 54 0.12 -8.23 -7.86
N ASP A 55 0.56 -8.36 -9.11
CA ASP A 55 1.70 -9.21 -9.49
C ASP A 55 3.02 -8.44 -9.32
N SER A 56 4.14 -9.07 -9.66
CA SER A 56 5.46 -8.45 -9.55
C SER A 56 5.59 -7.11 -10.30
N LYS A 57 4.93 -6.91 -11.45
CA LYS A 57 5.01 -5.65 -12.20
C LYS A 57 4.19 -4.56 -11.51
N ASP A 58 3.01 -4.90 -11.02
CA ASP A 58 2.15 -3.95 -10.33
C ASP A 58 2.69 -3.61 -8.94
N ILE A 59 3.35 -4.55 -8.26
CA ILE A 59 4.08 -4.27 -7.01
C ILE A 59 5.15 -3.20 -7.24
N GLN A 60 5.94 -3.30 -8.32
CA GLN A 60 6.96 -2.28 -8.63
C GLN A 60 6.33 -0.90 -8.91
N LYS A 61 5.21 -0.84 -9.61
CA LYS A 61 4.48 0.42 -9.81
C LYS A 61 3.95 0.97 -8.49
N LEU A 62 3.36 0.13 -7.65
CA LEU A 62 2.84 0.52 -6.34
C LEU A 62 3.96 1.08 -5.46
N ILE A 63 5.15 0.47 -5.47
CA ILE A 63 6.33 0.98 -4.77
C ILE A 63 6.70 2.38 -5.25
N VAL A 64 6.70 2.62 -6.57
CA VAL A 64 7.01 3.93 -7.15
C VAL A 64 5.96 4.97 -6.73
N GLU A 65 4.67 4.62 -6.81
CA GLU A 65 3.57 5.50 -6.41
C GLU A 65 3.63 5.83 -4.91
N LEU A 66 3.81 4.82 -4.04
CA LEU A 66 3.98 5.01 -2.60
C LEU A 66 5.22 5.86 -2.25
N SER A 67 6.32 5.65 -2.95
CA SER A 67 7.55 6.44 -2.77
C SER A 67 7.34 7.90 -3.18
N SER A 68 6.57 8.13 -4.25
CA SER A 68 6.29 9.46 -4.78
C SER A 68 5.42 10.28 -3.83
N ILE A 69 4.44 9.65 -3.19
CA ILE A 69 3.57 10.35 -2.23
C ILE A 69 4.27 10.58 -0.87
N SER A 70 5.12 9.65 -0.43
CA SER A 70 5.71 9.70 0.91
C SER A 70 6.70 10.87 1.10
N SER A 71 7.25 11.42 0.02
CA SER A 71 8.16 12.57 0.08
C SER A 71 7.52 13.83 0.64
N ASN A 72 6.20 13.98 0.48
CA ASN A 72 5.43 15.17 0.88
C ASN A 72 4.65 14.98 2.20
N MET A 73 4.83 13.84 2.87
CA MET A 73 4.11 13.50 4.09
C MET A 73 4.93 13.80 5.36
N ASP A 74 4.23 13.87 6.50
CA ASP A 74 4.90 13.96 7.78
C ASP A 74 5.73 12.71 8.11
N PHE A 75 6.67 12.87 9.04
CA PHE A 75 7.65 11.84 9.39
C PHE A 75 7.01 10.50 9.78
N PHE A 76 5.89 10.51 10.51
CA PHE A 76 5.28 9.27 10.99
C PHE A 76 4.62 8.50 9.85
N ILE A 77 3.86 9.20 8.99
CA ILE A 77 3.21 8.58 7.84
C ILE A 77 4.24 8.10 6.83
N LYS A 78 5.27 8.92 6.56
CA LYS A 78 6.39 8.54 5.69
C LYS A 78 7.10 7.29 6.19
N ASN A 79 7.36 7.18 7.49
CA ASN A 79 8.00 6.01 8.06
C ASN A 79 7.16 4.73 7.89
N GLU A 80 5.83 4.82 8.08
CA GLU A 80 4.93 3.68 7.90
C GLU A 80 4.86 3.23 6.43
N ILE A 81 4.77 4.18 5.48
CA ILE A 81 4.83 3.88 4.05
C ILE A 81 6.17 3.23 3.67
N ASN A 82 7.29 3.73 4.20
CA ASN A 82 8.60 3.15 3.93
C ASN A 82 8.73 1.71 4.46
N GLN A 83 8.13 1.40 5.61
CA GLN A 83 8.10 0.02 6.13
C GLN A 83 7.29 -0.90 5.20
N ILE A 84 6.16 -0.43 4.67
CA ILE A 84 5.39 -1.19 3.69
C ILE A 84 6.22 -1.42 2.43
N ILE A 85 6.84 -0.36 1.89
CA ILE A 85 7.71 -0.45 0.70
C ILE A 85 8.83 -1.46 0.93
N GLU A 86 9.53 -1.39 2.06
CA GLU A 86 10.62 -2.31 2.41
C GLU A 86 10.14 -3.77 2.38
N LYS A 87 8.96 -4.03 2.95
CA LYS A 87 8.35 -5.35 2.99
C LYS A 87 7.99 -5.86 1.60
N ILE A 88 7.32 -5.05 0.78
CA ILE A 88 6.85 -5.46 -0.56
C ILE A 88 7.95 -5.41 -1.64
N SER A 89 9.12 -4.84 -1.33
CA SER A 89 10.29 -4.80 -2.22
C SER A 89 11.15 -6.07 -2.16
N ALA A 90 10.82 -7.04 -1.31
CA ALA A 90 11.60 -8.27 -1.20
C ALA A 90 11.61 -9.05 -2.54
N PRO A 91 12.77 -9.56 -2.98
CA PRO A 91 12.95 -10.08 -4.35
C PRO A 91 12.19 -11.39 -4.63
N ASP A 92 11.69 -12.06 -3.60
CA ASP A 92 10.97 -13.34 -3.67
C ASP A 92 9.46 -13.20 -3.48
N ILE A 93 8.94 -11.98 -3.60
CA ILE A 93 7.50 -11.74 -3.61
C ILE A 93 6.94 -11.99 -5.00
N SER A 94 6.01 -12.93 -5.06
CA SER A 94 5.32 -13.31 -6.30
C SER A 94 4.04 -12.50 -6.52
N LYS A 95 3.37 -12.13 -5.44
CA LYS A 95 2.04 -11.50 -5.46
C LYS A 95 1.76 -10.82 -4.13
N ILE A 96 0.94 -9.78 -4.14
CA ILE A 96 0.26 -9.27 -2.93
C ILE A 96 -1.26 -9.22 -3.14
N HIS A 97 -2.01 -9.33 -2.05
CA HIS A 97 -3.45 -9.09 -1.98
C HIS A 97 -3.67 -7.96 -0.99
N ILE A 98 -4.34 -6.90 -1.43
CA ILE A 98 -4.73 -5.79 -0.57
C ILE A 98 -6.25 -5.81 -0.43
N ALA A 99 -6.73 -5.92 0.80
CA ALA A 99 -8.15 -5.94 1.13
C ALA A 99 -8.43 -5.01 2.29
N GLY A 100 -9.55 -4.30 2.27
CA GLY A 100 -10.04 -3.63 3.48
C GLY A 100 -11.04 -4.48 4.23
N ASP A 101 -11.37 -3.98 5.43
CA ASP A 101 -12.41 -4.52 6.32
C ASP A 101 -13.83 -4.45 5.74
#